data_AF-A0A3D1IZR7-F1
#
_entry.id   AF-A0A3D1IZR7-F1
#
_cell.length_a   1.000
_cell.length_b   1.000
_cell.length_c   1.000
_cell.angle_alpha   90.00
_cell.angle_beta   90.00
_cell.angle_gamma   90.00
#
_symmetry.space_group_name_H-M   'P 1'
#
loop_
_entity.id
_entity.type
_entity.pdbx_description
1 polymer ?
#
loop_
_entity_poly.entity_id
_entity_poly.type
_entity_poly.pdbx_seq_one_letter_code
_entity_poly.pdbx_strand_id
1 'polypeptide(L)'
;MIRTAFLSALLAIAAYTCSAWLTHDFQVWTAEGARRLEVALQPVAVPAVAIDGPGLSGLTLSQLLADGQSVTLVDFIYTRCQTVCLAAGSVYQQMQAT
;
A
#
# COMPACT_ATOMS: atom_id res chain seq x y z
N MET A 1 38.88 -1.90 29.38
CA MET A 1 38.34 -0.98 28.35
C MET A 1 38.11 -1.64 26.99
N ILE A 2 38.93 -2.60 26.55
CA ILE A 2 38.72 -3.30 25.26
C ILE A 2 37.40 -4.10 25.22
N ARG A 3 37.06 -4.83 26.29
CA ARG A 3 35.81 -5.63 26.35
C ARG A 3 34.55 -4.77 26.24
N THR A 4 34.53 -3.62 26.91
CA THR A 4 33.41 -2.67 26.84
C THR A 4 33.31 -2.02 25.46
N ALA A 5 34.44 -1.64 24.86
CA ALA A 5 34.46 -1.11 23.50
C ALA A 5 33.93 -2.13 22.47
N PHE A 6 34.32 -3.40 22.62
CA PHE A 6 33.84 -4.48 21.76
C PHE A 6 32.33 -4.71 21.88
N LEU A 7 31.79 -4.74 23.10
CA LEU A 7 30.35 -4.88 23.32
C LEU A 7 29.56 -3.69 22.76
N SER A 8 30.05 -2.46 22.95
CA SER A 8 29.42 -1.27 22.39
C SER A 8 29.44 -1.29 20.86
N ALA A 9 30.54 -1.72 20.25
CA ALA A 9 30.64 -1.86 18.80
C ALA A 9 29.64 -2.90 18.26
N LEU A 10 29.55 -4.06 18.90
CA LEU A 10 28.56 -5.09 18.53
C LEU A 10 27.13 -4.55 18.64
N LEU A 11 26.82 -3.82 19.70
CA LEU A 11 25.49 -3.23 19.89
C LEU A 11 25.18 -2.18 18.80
N ALA A 12 26.15 -1.34 18.45
CA ALA A 12 25.99 -0.35 17.39
C ALA A 12 25.77 -1.01 16.02
N ILE A 13 26.51 -2.07 15.71
CA ILE A 13 26.34 -2.85 14.49
C ILE A 13 24.95 -3.48 14.46
N ALA A 14 24.52 -4.12 15.56
CA ALA A 14 23.20 -4.75 15.64
C ALA A 14 22.05 -3.73 15.50
N ALA A 15 22.18 -2.55 16.12
CA ALA A 15 21.20 -1.48 15.98
C ALA A 15 21.13 -0.97 14.53
N TYR A 16 22.30 -0.79 13.89
CA TYR A 16 22.37 -0.35 12.50
C TYR A 16 21.75 -1.38 11.54
N THR A 17 22.12 -2.66 11.66
CA THR A 17 21.60 -3.72 10.78
C THR A 17 20.11 -3.93 10.96
N CYS A 18 19.61 -3.90 12.20
CA CYS A 18 18.18 -3.98 12.47
C CYS A 18 17.41 -2.79 11.88
N SER A 19 17.95 -1.57 12.03
CA SER A 19 17.34 -0.36 11.47
C SER A 19 17.32 -0.41 9.94
N ALA A 20 18.44 -0.75 9.31
CA ALA A 20 18.53 -0.89 7.86
C ALA A 20 17.51 -1.92 7.33
N TRP A 21 17.42 -3.08 7.97
CA TRP A 21 16.49 -4.13 7.56
C TRP A 21 15.02 -3.71 7.71
N LEU A 22 14.63 -3.13 8.85
CA LEU A 22 13.25 -2.68 9.10
C LEU A 22 12.79 -1.54 8.20
N THR A 23 13.72 -0.73 7.72
CA THR A 23 13.44 0.49 6.95
C THR A 23 13.74 0.33 5.46
N HIS A 24 14.01 -0.89 5.00
CA HIS A 24 14.48 -1.19 3.65
C HIS A 24 15.63 -0.26 3.24
N ASP A 25 16.73 -0.35 3.97
CA ASP A 25 17.93 0.49 3.83
C ASP A 25 17.63 2.00 4.02
N PHE A 26 16.85 2.34 5.05
CA PHE A 26 16.46 3.72 5.41
C PHE A 26 15.60 4.45 4.37
N GLN A 27 14.98 3.72 3.42
CA GLN A 27 14.11 4.29 2.40
C GLN A 27 12.69 4.55 2.92
N VAL A 28 12.20 3.75 3.86
CA VAL A 28 10.82 3.82 4.37
C VAL A 28 10.78 3.75 5.89
N TRP A 29 9.86 4.53 6.46
CA TRP A 29 9.72 4.69 7.92
C TRP A 29 8.33 4.31 8.43
N THR A 30 7.42 3.94 7.52
CA THR A 30 6.06 3.53 7.84
C THR A 30 5.75 2.20 7.16
N ALA A 31 4.86 1.41 7.77
CA ALA A 31 4.41 0.14 7.19
C ALA A 31 3.76 0.35 5.80
N GLU A 32 3.01 1.45 5.63
CA GLU A 32 2.42 1.80 4.34
C GLU A 32 3.48 2.20 3.31
N GLY A 33 4.56 2.89 3.72
CA GLY A 33 5.70 3.17 2.86
C GLY A 33 6.39 1.91 2.38
N ALA A 34 6.64 0.95 3.29
CA ALA A 34 7.21 -0.35 2.95
C ALA A 34 6.34 -1.12 1.94
N ARG A 35 5.02 -1.18 2.16
CA ARG A 35 4.07 -1.81 1.22
C ARG A 35 4.14 -1.16 -0.17
N ARG A 36 4.19 0.17 -0.24
CA ARG A 36 4.29 0.89 -1.52
C ARG A 36 5.61 0.61 -2.23
N LEU A 37 6.72 0.58 -1.50
CA LEU A 37 8.04 0.25 -2.04
C LEU A 37 8.06 -1.18 -2.60
N GLU A 38 7.51 -2.14 -1.85
CA GLU A 38 7.42 -3.53 -2.28
C GLU A 38 6.63 -3.68 -3.59
N VAL A 39 5.46 -3.03 -3.70
CA VAL A 39 4.65 -3.05 -4.94
C VAL A 39 5.37 -2.36 -6.10
N ALA A 40 6.13 -1.29 -5.85
CA ALA A 40 6.88 -0.60 -6.89
C ALA A 40 8.05 -1.45 -7.44
N LEU A 41 8.74 -2.18 -6.56
CA LEU A 41 9.86 -3.06 -6.93
C LEU A 41 9.38 -4.37 -7.55
N GLN A 42 8.30 -4.94 -7.00
CA GLN A 42 7.71 -6.20 -7.43
C GLN A 42 6.19 -6.02 -7.54
N PRO A 43 5.68 -5.58 -8.70
CA PRO A 43 4.26 -5.38 -8.91
C PRO A 43 3.46 -6.65 -8.62
N VAL A 44 2.41 -6.51 -7.80
CA VAL A 44 1.50 -7.59 -7.44
C VAL A 44 0.29 -7.55 -8.35
N ALA A 45 -0.06 -8.69 -8.95
CA ALA A 45 -1.24 -8.80 -9.80
C ALA A 45 -2.52 -8.61 -8.95
N VAL A 46 -3.47 -7.82 -9.46
CA VAL A 46 -4.76 -7.63 -8.81
C VAL A 46 -5.50 -8.98 -8.75
N PRO A 47 -6.00 -9.41 -7.57
CA PRO A 47 -6.70 -10.68 -7.46
C PRO A 47 -8.00 -10.67 -8.28
N ALA A 48 -8.39 -11.83 -8.79
CA ALA A 48 -9.64 -12.03 -9.50
C ALA A 48 -10.83 -12.00 -8.52
N VAL A 49 -11.25 -10.80 -8.11
CA VAL A 49 -12.40 -10.58 -7.21
C VAL A 49 -13.69 -10.74 -8.00
N ALA A 50 -14.58 -11.64 -7.59
CA ALA A 50 -15.92 -11.75 -8.18
C ALA A 50 -16.76 -10.51 -7.82
N ILE A 51 -17.46 -9.95 -8.80
CA ILE A 51 -18.36 -8.81 -8.60
C ILE A 51 -19.80 -9.29 -8.57
N ASP A 52 -20.59 -8.69 -7.68
CA ASP A 52 -22.03 -8.89 -7.60
C ASP A 52 -22.76 -7.58 -7.89
N GLY A 53 -23.88 -7.67 -8.59
CA GLY A 53 -24.67 -6.53 -9.00
C GLY A 53 -25.60 -6.84 -10.17
N PRO A 54 -26.58 -5.97 -10.44
CA PRO A 54 -27.53 -6.16 -11.54
C PRO A 54 -26.80 -6.27 -12.89
N GLY A 55 -26.94 -7.43 -13.56
CA GLY A 55 -26.31 -7.69 -14.86
C GLY A 55 -24.81 -7.97 -14.83
N LEU A 56 -24.20 -8.11 -13.64
CA LEU A 56 -22.75 -8.33 -13.45
C LEU A 56 -22.39 -9.75 -12.99
N SER A 57 -23.39 -10.64 -12.90
CA SER A 57 -23.20 -12.01 -12.39
C SER A 57 -22.16 -12.79 -13.19
N GLY A 58 -21.13 -13.27 -12.51
CA GLY A 58 -20.08 -14.11 -13.11
C GLY A 58 -18.87 -13.34 -13.68
N LEU A 59 -18.85 -12.00 -13.58
CA LEU A 59 -17.71 -11.19 -13.97
C LEU A 59 -16.73 -10.99 -12.79
N THR A 60 -15.44 -10.94 -13.11
CA THR A 60 -14.40 -10.50 -12.16
C THR A 60 -14.16 -9.00 -12.28
N LEU A 61 -13.63 -8.39 -11.22
CA LEU A 61 -13.26 -6.97 -11.18
C LEU A 61 -12.28 -6.62 -12.32
N SER A 62 -11.30 -7.49 -12.56
CA SER A 62 -10.34 -7.31 -13.64
C SER A 62 -10.98 -7.34 -15.03
N GLN A 63 -12.01 -8.17 -15.24
CA GLN A 63 -12.76 -8.21 -16.50
C GLN A 63 -13.64 -6.97 -16.68
N LEU A 64 -14.24 -6.47 -15.60
CA LEU A 64 -15.07 -5.27 -15.63
C LEU A 64 -14.25 -4.01 -15.95
N LEU A 65 -13.00 -3.95 -15.47
CA LEU A 65 -12.10 -2.80 -15.60
C LEU A 65 -11.08 -2.94 -16.76
N ALA A 66 -11.23 -3.95 -17.62
CA ALA A 66 -10.27 -4.28 -18.67
C ALA A 66 -10.30 -3.32 -19.88
N ASP A 67 -10.48 -2.01 -19.68
CA ASP A 67 -10.38 -1.04 -20.76
C ASP A 67 -8.93 -0.89 -21.25
N GLY A 68 -7.95 -1.16 -20.39
CA GLY A 68 -6.51 -1.02 -20.68
C GLY A 68 -6.07 0.42 -20.93
N GLN A 69 -6.94 1.40 -20.70
CA GLN A 69 -6.73 2.81 -21.01
C GLN A 69 -6.77 3.71 -19.76
N SER A 70 -7.35 3.22 -18.66
CA SER A 70 -7.50 3.99 -17.43
C SER A 70 -6.82 3.32 -16.23
N VAL A 71 -6.33 4.15 -15.30
CA VAL A 71 -5.96 3.68 -13.97
C VAL A 71 -7.23 3.71 -13.12
N THR A 72 -7.70 2.53 -12.72
CA THR A 72 -8.87 2.44 -11.83
C THR A 72 -8.43 2.42 -10.37
N LEU A 73 -8.97 3.35 -9.58
CA LEU A 73 -8.88 3.35 -8.12
C LEU A 73 -10.12 2.64 -7.54
N VAL A 74 -9.91 1.65 -6.67
CA VAL A 74 -10.98 0.90 -6.00
C VAL A 74 -10.89 1.15 -4.49
N ASP A 75 -12.01 1.55 -3.88
CA ASP A 75 -12.11 1.80 -2.44
C ASP A 75 -13.35 1.13 -1.82
N PHE A 76 -13.30 0.84 -0.53
CA PHE A 76 -14.37 0.23 0.24
C PHE A 76 -15.09 1.29 1.07
N ILE A 77 -16.34 1.58 0.71
CA ILE A 77 -17.14 2.61 1.38
C ILE A 77 -18.15 1.96 2.32
N TYR A 78 -18.23 2.47 3.56
CA TYR A 78 -19.29 2.15 4.51
C TYR A 78 -20.32 3.27 4.58
N THR A 79 -21.58 2.97 4.26
CA THR A 79 -22.69 3.96 4.21
C THR A 79 -23.03 4.63 5.54
N ARG A 80 -22.47 4.14 6.66
CA ARG A 80 -22.70 4.69 8.01
C ARG A 80 -21.70 5.78 8.42
N CYS A 81 -20.63 5.99 7.65
CA CYS A 81 -19.55 6.93 7.99
C CYS A 81 -19.66 8.22 7.16
N GLN A 82 -20.72 9.02 7.39
CA GLN A 82 -21.05 10.19 6.54
C GLN A 82 -19.90 11.18 6.35
N THR A 83 -19.20 11.54 7.43
CA THR A 83 -18.09 12.51 7.36
C THR A 83 -16.90 11.98 6.54
N VAL A 84 -16.52 10.72 6.75
CA VAL A 84 -15.43 10.07 6.01
C VAL A 84 -15.81 9.88 4.55
N CYS A 85 -17.04 9.46 4.26
CA CYS A 85 -17.52 9.27 2.88
C CYS A 85 -17.49 10.59 2.09
N LEU A 86 -17.93 11.69 2.70
CA LEU A 86 -17.91 13.00 2.06
C LEU A 86 -16.48 13.50 1.80
N ALA A 87 -15.59 13.33 2.76
CA ALA A 87 -14.19 13.72 2.61
C ALA A 87 -13.45 12.86 1.57
N ALA A 88 -13.65 11.54 1.56
CA ALA A 88 -13.04 10.66 0.55
C ALA A 88 -13.60 10.95 -0.86
N GLY A 89 -14.92 11.14 -0.97
CA GLY A 89 -15.57 11.44 -2.25
C GLY A 89 -15.07 12.73 -2.91
N SER A 90 -14.85 13.80 -2.13
CA SER A 90 -14.30 15.05 -2.69
C SER A 90 -12.88 14.88 -3.22
N VAL A 91 -12.04 14.10 -2.53
CA VAL A 91 -10.69 13.77 -2.99
C VAL A 91 -10.73 12.96 -4.29
N TYR A 92 -11.61 11.96 -4.39
CA TYR A 92 -11.76 11.17 -5.63
C TYR A 92 -12.27 12.00 -6.81
N GLN A 93 -13.17 12.93 -6.57
CA GLN A 93 -13.63 13.86 -7.60
C GLN A 93 -12.49 14.74 -8.11
N GLN A 94 -11.60 15.21 -7.22
CA GLN A 94 -10.45 16.01 -7.61
C GLN A 94 -9.44 15.23 -8.45
N MET A 95 -9.20 13.94 -8.13
CA MET A 95 -8.30 13.08 -8.91
C MET A 95 -8.79 12.82 -10.32
N GLN A 96 -10.11 12.76 -10.55
CA GLN A 96 -10.71 12.55 -11.87
C GLN A 96 -10.70 13.81 -12.75
N ALA A 97 -10.51 14.99 -12.16
CA ALA A 97 -10.47 16.26 -12.88
C ALA A 97 -9.08 16.62 -13.44
N THR A 98 -8.06 15.79 -13.16
CA THR A 98 -6.68 15.97 -13.62
C THR A 98 -6.40 15.03 -14.78
#